data_AF-A0A2W0AE09-F1
#
_entry.id   AF-A0A2W0AE09-F1
#
_cell.length_a   1.000
_cell.length_b   1.000
_cell.length_c   1.000
_cell.angle_alpha   90.00
_cell.angle_beta   90.00
_cell.angle_gamma   90.00
#
_symmetry.space_group_name_H-M   'P 1'
#
loop_
_entity.id
_entity.type
_entity.pdbx_description
1 polymer ?
#
loop_
_entity_poly.entity_id
_entity_poly.type
_entity_poly.pdbx_seq_one_letter_code
_entity_poly.pdbx_strand_id
1 'polypeptide(L)'
;MNRRRQPFQLCQFRSDVAQLSGKELELIHQFANLGAGELATHHFTGKFQTEYFARLAEKGLLIRTGRGRYKLYHPLFREFLKQTE
;
A
#
# COMPACT_ATOMS: atom_id res chain seq x y z
N MET A 1 26.56 12.04 11.46
CA MET A 1 25.56 13.13 11.55
C MET A 1 24.64 13.04 10.34
N ASN A 2 23.35 13.33 10.51
CA ASN A 2 22.30 13.45 9.47
C ASN A 2 21.50 12.20 9.06
N ARG A 3 20.54 11.82 9.91
CA ARG A 3 19.20 11.47 9.42
C ARG A 3 18.18 12.22 10.25
N ARG A 4 17.76 13.41 9.79
CA ARG A 4 16.50 14.00 10.25
C ARG A 4 15.40 13.07 9.75
N ARG A 5 15.08 12.03 10.52
CA ARG A 5 13.90 11.20 10.29
C ARG A 5 12.73 12.16 10.34
N GLN A 6 12.03 12.38 9.24
CA GLN A 6 10.81 13.16 9.24
C GLN A 6 9.79 12.40 10.10
N PRO A 7 9.53 12.79 11.37
CA PRO A 7 8.74 11.96 12.27
C PRO A 7 7.24 12.02 11.93
N PHE A 8 6.81 13.09 11.27
CA PHE A 8 5.41 13.33 10.93
C PHE A 8 4.84 12.32 9.93
N GLN A 9 5.59 11.97 8.89
CA GLN A 9 5.12 11.06 7.84
C GLN A 9 4.99 9.61 8.34
N LEU A 10 5.92 9.16 9.20
CA LEU A 10 5.86 7.81 9.77
C LEU A 10 4.67 7.62 10.71
N CYS A 11 4.32 8.64 11.49
CA CYS A 11 3.12 8.62 12.31
C CYS A 11 1.86 8.53 11.45
N GLN A 12 1.82 9.26 10.33
CA GLN A 12 0.70 9.23 9.41
C GLN A 12 0.56 7.84 8.76
N PHE A 13 1.64 7.26 8.22
CA PHE A 13 1.63 5.91 7.64
C PHE A 13 1.20 4.84 8.64
N ARG A 14 1.62 4.95 9.90
CA ARG A 14 1.16 4.04 10.97
C ARG A 14 -0.32 4.19 11.24
N SER A 15 -0.85 5.41 11.28
CA SER A 15 -2.28 5.67 11.43
C SER A 15 -3.10 5.19 10.23
N ASP A 16 -2.56 5.32 9.03
CA ASP A 16 -3.16 4.82 7.80
C ASP A 16 -3.25 3.28 7.81
N VAL A 17 -2.14 2.62 8.15
CA VAL A 17 -2.08 1.15 8.25
C VAL A 17 -2.90 0.62 9.43
N ALA A 18 -2.97 1.34 10.55
CA ALA A 18 -3.79 0.96 11.69
C ALA A 18 -5.30 0.96 11.39
N GLN A 19 -5.74 1.70 10.36
CA GLN A 19 -7.12 1.70 9.88
C GLN A 19 -7.41 0.57 8.89
N LEU A 20 -6.43 -0.27 8.56
CA LEU A 20 -6.58 -1.41 7.68
C LEU A 20 -6.93 -2.67 8.46
N SER A 21 -7.82 -3.46 7.89
CA SER A 21 -8.09 -4.82 8.37
C SER A 21 -6.90 -5.72 8.06
N GLY A 22 -6.70 -6.80 8.82
CA GLY A 22 -5.58 -7.73 8.61
C GLY A 22 -5.42 -8.21 7.16
N LYS A 23 -6.53 -8.47 6.44
CA LYS A 23 -6.51 -8.83 5.01
C LYS A 23 -6.03 -7.70 4.09
N GLU A 24 -6.40 -6.46 4.38
CA GLU A 24 -5.97 -5.28 3.62
C GLU A 24 -4.47 -5.03 3.83
N LEU A 25 -4.00 -5.24 5.07
CA LEU A 25 -2.60 -5.20 5.46
C LEU A 25 -1.78 -6.25 4.71
N GLU A 26 -2.21 -7.51 4.73
CA GLU A 26 -1.51 -8.60 4.03
C GLU A 26 -1.38 -8.32 2.52
N LEU A 27 -2.45 -7.79 1.92
CA LEU A 27 -2.48 -7.42 0.51
C LEU A 27 -1.55 -6.24 0.20
N ILE A 28 -1.49 -5.21 1.05
CA ILE A 28 -0.62 -4.05 0.85
C ILE A 28 0.86 -4.41 1.05
N HIS A 29 1.17 -5.37 1.92
CA HIS A 29 2.50 -5.93 2.07
C HIS A 29 2.92 -6.75 0.83
N GLN A 30 2.05 -7.65 0.34
CA GLN A 30 2.31 -8.36 -0.92
C GLN A 30 2.53 -7.38 -2.09
N PHE A 31 1.75 -6.31 -2.14
CA PHE A 31 1.90 -5.24 -3.12
C PHE A 31 3.27 -4.55 -3.01
N ALA A 32 3.69 -4.18 -1.80
CA ALA A 32 4.99 -3.55 -1.57
C ALA A 32 6.15 -4.47 -1.95
N ASN A 33 6.01 -5.77 -1.70
CA ASN A 33 7.03 -6.77 -2.02
C ASN A 33 7.15 -7.04 -3.54
N LEU A 34 6.03 -7.09 -4.27
CA LEU A 34 5.97 -7.27 -5.73
C LEU A 34 6.66 -6.16 -6.53
N GLY A 35 6.91 -5.00 -5.92
CA GLY A 35 7.97 -4.06 -6.35
C GLY A 35 7.70 -3.25 -7.62
N ALA A 36 6.72 -3.61 -8.45
CA ALA A 36 6.33 -2.81 -9.60
C ALA A 36 5.52 -1.60 -9.12
N GLY A 37 5.99 -0.39 -9.44
CA GLY A 37 5.31 0.86 -9.05
C GLY A 37 3.83 0.91 -9.46
N GLU A 38 3.42 0.09 -10.43
CA GLU A 38 2.04 -0.15 -10.79
C GLU A 38 1.80 -1.67 -10.88
N LEU A 39 0.83 -2.18 -10.13
CA LEU A 39 0.43 -3.58 -10.21
C LEU A 39 -0.99 -3.70 -10.73
N ALA A 40 -1.19 -4.67 -11.59
CA ALA A 40 -2.51 -5.05 -12.07
C ALA A 40 -3.16 -6.00 -11.05
N THR A 41 -4.48 -5.89 -10.85
CA THR A 41 -5.25 -6.83 -10.02
C THR A 41 -5.13 -8.27 -10.48
N HIS A 42 -4.85 -8.51 -11.76
CA HIS A 42 -4.61 -9.85 -12.30
C HIS A 42 -3.31 -10.50 -11.80
N HIS A 43 -2.35 -9.71 -11.32
CA HIS A 43 -1.13 -10.24 -10.69
C HIS A 43 -1.41 -10.90 -9.33
N PHE A 44 -2.62 -10.67 -8.80
CA PHE A 44 -3.11 -11.19 -7.54
C PHE A 44 -4.19 -12.23 -7.84
N THR A 45 -3.83 -13.51 -7.72
CA THR A 45 -4.78 -14.61 -7.93
C THR A 45 -5.69 -14.74 -6.71
N GLY A 46 -6.86 -14.11 -6.72
CA GLY A 46 -7.86 -14.30 -5.67
C GLY A 46 -9.17 -13.52 -5.92
N LYS A 47 -10.32 -14.19 -5.75
CA LYS A 47 -11.65 -13.61 -6.03
C LYS A 47 -11.98 -12.35 -5.23
N PHE A 48 -11.40 -12.18 -4.05
CA PHE A 48 -11.72 -11.07 -3.13
C PHE A 48 -10.77 -9.88 -3.24
N GLN A 49 -9.68 -9.99 -4.02
CA GLN A 49 -8.63 -8.98 -4.02
C GLN A 49 -9.11 -7.66 -4.62
N THR A 50 -9.89 -7.70 -5.71
CA THR A 50 -10.40 -6.49 -6.38
C THR A 50 -11.21 -5.58 -5.46
N GLU A 51 -12.01 -6.13 -4.54
CA GLU A 51 -12.78 -5.35 -3.58
C GLU A 51 -11.87 -4.68 -2.55
N TYR A 52 -10.88 -5.41 -2.03
CA TYR A 52 -9.88 -4.83 -1.12
C TYR A 52 -9.03 -3.75 -1.80
N PHE A 53 -8.65 -3.95 -3.07
CA PHE A 53 -7.98 -2.92 -3.88
C PHE A 53 -8.82 -1.66 -4.03
N ALA A 54 -10.13 -1.80 -4.28
CA ALA A 54 -11.04 -0.68 -4.35
C ALA A 54 -11.15 0.05 -3.01
N ARG A 55 -11.32 -0.68 -1.90
CA ARG A 55 -11.38 -0.10 -0.54
C ARG A 55 -10.09 0.63 -0.16
N LEU A 56 -8.92 0.05 -0.48
CA LEU A 56 -7.62 0.69 -0.27
C LEU A 56 -7.46 1.96 -1.11
N ALA A 57 -8.04 1.98 -2.31
CA ALA A 57 -8.06 3.16 -3.15
C ALA A 57 -9.01 4.24 -2.62
N GLU A 58 -10.19 3.87 -2.11
CA GLU A 58 -11.11 4.79 -1.42
C GLU A 58 -10.50 5.39 -0.16
N LYS A 59 -9.69 4.62 0.57
CA LYS A 59 -8.89 5.09 1.72
C LYS A 59 -7.71 5.99 1.32
N GLY A 60 -7.41 6.13 0.03
CA GLY A 60 -6.32 6.97 -0.48
C GLY A 60 -4.92 6.36 -0.39
N LEU A 61 -4.80 5.07 -0.04
CA LEU A 61 -3.50 4.37 0.04
C LEU A 61 -3.05 3.83 -1.32
N LEU A 62 -4.03 3.54 -2.19
CA LEU A 62 -3.77 3.16 -3.57
C LEU A 62 -4.36 4.19 -4.51
N ILE A 63 -3.62 4.51 -5.56
CA ILE A 63 -4.09 5.35 -6.65
C ILE A 63 -4.35 4.44 -7.84
N ARG A 64 -5.60 4.43 -8.31
CA ARG A 64 -5.96 3.72 -9.53
C ARG A 64 -5.37 4.45 -10.74
N THR A 65 -4.45 3.81 -11.45
CA THR A 65 -3.78 4.39 -12.64
C THR A 65 -4.44 3.99 -13.95
N GLY A 66 -5.25 2.92 -13.97
CA GLY A 66 -5.90 2.45 -15.21
C GLY A 66 -6.82 1.23 -15.03
N ARG A 67 -7.00 0.46 -16.12
CA ARG A 67 -7.84 -0.77 -16.17
C ARG A 67 -7.32 -1.84 -15.19
N GLY A 68 -7.79 -1.77 -13.95
CA GLY A 68 -7.38 -2.69 -12.87
C GLY A 68 -5.93 -2.50 -12.43
N ARG A 69 -5.32 -1.34 -12.69
CA ARG A 69 -3.96 -1.02 -12.25
C ARG A 69 -3.99 -0.05 -11.08
N TYR A 70 -3.20 -0.35 -10.08
CA TYR A 70 -3.06 0.43 -8.86
C TYR A 70 -1.58 0.73 -8.63
N LYS A 71 -1.29 1.91 -8.08
CA LYS A 71 0.01 2.29 -7.54
C LYS A 71 -0.14 2.70 -6.08
N LEU A 72 0.94 2.57 -5.29
CA LEU A 72 0.96 3.20 -3.98
C LEU A 72 0.93 4.73 -4.15
N TYR A 73 0.17 5.41 -3.29
CA TYR A 73 0.09 6.86 -3.32
C TYR A 73 1.44 7.54 -3.03
N HIS A 74 2.30 6.87 -2.24
CA HIS A 74 3.59 7.42 -1.83
C HIS A 74 4.74 6.40 -1.92
N PRO A 75 5.90 6.76 -2.50
CA PRO A 75 7.06 5.86 -2.57
C PRO A 75 7.63 5.53 -1.18
N LEU A 76 7.64 6.49 -0.25
CA LEU A 76 8.08 6.25 1.13
C LEU A 76 7.16 5.30 1.90
N PHE A 77 5.87 5.24 1.54
CA PHE A 77 4.94 4.31 2.14
C PHE A 77 5.30 2.86 1.76
N ARG A 78 5.79 2.64 0.54
CA ARG A 78 6.37 1.35 0.14
C ARG A 78 7.54 0.94 1.03
N GLU A 79 8.46 1.86 1.28
CA GLU A 79 9.62 1.60 2.14
C GLU A 79 9.20 1.33 3.59
N PHE A 80 8.20 2.06 4.08
CA PHE A 80 7.60 1.80 5.39
C PHE A 80 7.05 0.38 5.46
N LEU A 81 6.21 -0.02 4.51
CA LEU A 81 5.61 -1.35 4.46
C LEU A 81 6.66 -2.47 4.44
N LYS A 82 7.75 -2.30 3.69
CA LYS A 82 8.88 -3.24 3.66
C LYS A 82 9.66 -3.32 4.98
N GLN A 83 9.64 -2.26 5.80
CA GLN A 83 10.29 -2.24 7.11
C GLN A 83 9.42 -2.85 8.22
N THR A 84 8.10 -2.90 8.01
CA THR A 84 7.13 -3.49 8.94
C THR A 84 6.77 -4.95 8.67
N GLU A 85 7.33 -5.58 7.62
CA GLU A 85 7.25 -7.05 7.43
C GLU A 85 8.10 -7.82 8.45
#